data_AF-A0A0P7DCC9-F1
#
_entry.id   AF-A0A0P7DCC9-F1
#
_cell.length_a   1.000
_cell.length_b   1.000
_cell.length_c   1.000
_cell.angle_alpha   90.00
_cell.angle_beta   90.00
_cell.angle_gamma   90.00
#
_symmetry.space_group_name_H-M   'P 1'
#
loop_
_entity.id
_entity.type
_entity.pdbx_description
1 polymer ?
#
loop_
_entity_poly.entity_id
_entity_poly.type
_entity_poly.pdbx_seq_one_letter_code
_entity_poly.pdbx_strand_id
1 'polypeptide(L)' 'MSSISKDQQFHAYELLRKLDTYTAQTMSQVVYGVTSSSSWRSDCDQHRRIFEEWMAFAATMHLPEPPDED' A
#
# COMPACT_ATOMS: atom_id res chain seq x y z
N MET A 1 -18.78 12.29 12.43
CA MET A 1 -17.91 12.06 11.26
C MET A 1 -16.50 12.48 11.63
N SER A 2 -15.61 11.54 11.95
CA SER A 2 -14.20 11.87 12.17
C SER A 2 -13.59 12.23 10.83
N SER A 3 -13.42 13.54 10.58
CA SER A 3 -12.79 14.04 9.38
C SER A 3 -11.29 13.75 9.45
N ILE A 4 -10.77 13.02 8.47
CA ILE A 4 -9.33 12.80 8.30
C ILE A 4 -8.66 14.17 8.09
N SER A 5 -7.54 14.43 8.77
CA SER A 5 -6.77 15.67 8.61
C SER A 5 -6.14 15.77 7.21
N LYS A 6 -5.81 16.99 6.75
CA LYS A 6 -5.12 17.18 5.47
C LYS A 6 -3.77 16.46 5.42
N ASP A 7 -3.06 16.42 6.55
CA ASP A 7 -1.77 15.73 6.64
C ASP A 7 -1.94 14.22 6.50
N GLN A 8 -2.97 13.63 7.13
CA GLN A 8 -3.31 12.22 6.93
C GLN A 8 -3.75 11.93 5.49
N GLN A 9 -4.53 12.81 4.85
CA GLN A 9 -4.90 12.64 3.44
C GLN A 9 -3.68 12.70 2.53
N PHE A 10 -2.77 13.64 2.78
CA PHE A 10 -1.53 13.77 2.01
C PHE A 10 -0.63 12.55 2.20
N HIS A 11 -0.43 12.10 3.43
CA HIS A 11 0.36 10.91 3.72
C HIS A 11 -0.25 9.65 3.11
N ALA A 12 -1.58 9.52 3.14
CA ALA A 12 -2.29 8.46 2.44
C ALA A 12 -2.00 8.51 0.93
N TYR A 13 -2.05 9.69 0.33
CA TYR A 13 -1.75 9.85 -1.08
C TYR A 13 -0.30 9.45 -1.43
N GLU A 14 0.68 9.85 -0.61
CA GLU A 14 2.09 9.52 -0.83
C GLU A 14 2.33 8.00 -0.78
N LEU A 15 1.79 7.33 0.24
CA LEU A 15 1.93 5.88 0.37
C LEU A 15 1.22 5.14 -0.77
N LEU A 16 0.03 5.60 -1.19
CA LEU A 16 -0.69 5.03 -2.33
C LEU A 16 0.12 5.13 -3.63
N ARG A 17 0.69 6.32 -3.90
CA ARG A 17 1.51 6.56 -5.10
C ARG A 17 2.78 5.70 -5.10
N LYS A 18 3.38 5.50 -3.93
CA LYS A 18 4.53 4.61 -3.75
C LYS A 18 4.12 3.16 -4.02
N LEU A 19 3.00 2.69 -3.47
CA LEU A 19 2.49 1.34 -3.70
C LEU A 19 2.18 1.08 -5.18
N ASP A 20 1.54 2.02 -5.86
CA ASP A 20 1.22 1.93 -7.29
C ASP A 20 2.48 1.72 -8.15
N THR A 21 3.54 2.48 -7.85
CA THR A 21 4.83 2.37 -8.55
C THR A 21 5.41 0.94 -8.46
N TYR A 22 5.46 0.37 -7.25
CA TYR A 22 6.03 -0.96 -7.04
C TYR A 22 5.10 -2.09 -7.52
N THR A 23 3.79 -1.86 -7.47
CA THR A 23 2.81 -2.75 -8.09
C THR A 23 3.04 -2.81 -9.60
N ALA A 24 3.12 -1.68 -10.27
CA ALA A 24 3.39 -1.60 -11.71
C ALA A 24 4.73 -2.26 -12.09
N GLN A 25 5.80 -2.00 -11.32
CA GLN A 25 7.10 -2.64 -11.53
C GLN A 25 7.01 -4.16 -11.41
N THR A 26 6.40 -4.68 -10.33
CA THR A 26 6.25 -6.11 -10.10
C THR A 26 5.41 -6.75 -11.22
N MET A 27 4.27 -6.15 -11.56
CA MET A 27 3.36 -6.67 -12.58
C MET A 27 3.98 -6.65 -13.98
N SER A 28 4.73 -5.60 -14.33
CA SER A 28 5.49 -5.56 -15.59
C SER A 28 6.45 -6.74 -15.68
N GLN A 29 7.16 -7.05 -14.59
CA GLN A 29 8.09 -8.17 -14.58
C GLN A 29 7.41 -9.54 -14.74
N VAL A 30 6.22 -9.71 -14.15
CA VAL A 30 5.39 -10.89 -14.32
C VAL A 30 4.87 -11.02 -15.75
N VAL A 31 4.32 -9.94 -16.31
CA VAL A 31 3.74 -9.93 -17.67
C VAL A 31 4.78 -10.24 -18.72
N TYR A 32 5.98 -9.69 -18.59
CA TYR A 32 7.07 -9.88 -19.56
C TYR A 32 8.01 -11.04 -19.22
N GLY A 33 7.75 -11.80 -18.15
CA GLY A 33 8.52 -12.99 -17.78
C GLY A 33 9.97 -12.72 -17.37
N VAL A 34 10.29 -11.52 -16.88
CA VAL A 34 11.65 -11.11 -16.46
C VAL A 34 11.95 -11.43 -14.98
N THR A 35 11.25 -12.43 -14.44
CA THR A 35 11.31 -12.86 -13.02
C THR A 35 12.58 -13.65 -12.66
N SER A 36 13.40 -14.03 -13.65
CA SER A 36 14.70 -14.69 -13.42
C SER A 36 15.84 -13.70 -13.13
N SER A 37 15.56 -12.41 -13.13
CA SER A 37 16.56 -11.37 -12.81
C SER A 37 16.99 -11.43 -11.35
N SER A 38 18.23 -11.07 -11.05
CA SER A 38 18.73 -10.95 -9.68
C SER A 38 17.98 -9.90 -8.85
N SER A 39 17.32 -8.95 -9.52
CA SER A 39 16.50 -7.91 -8.90
C SER A 39 15.09 -8.38 -8.52
N TRP A 40 14.54 -9.43 -9.14
CA TRP A 40 13.16 -9.85 -8.92
C TRP A 40 12.81 -10.07 -7.45
N ARG A 41 13.69 -10.76 -6.71
CA ARG A 41 13.48 -11.01 -5.29
C ARG A 41 13.47 -9.72 -4.48
N SER A 42 14.40 -8.81 -4.77
CA SER A 42 14.48 -7.50 -4.13
C SER A 42 13.23 -6.65 -4.43
N ASP A 43 12.74 -6.67 -5.67
CA ASP A 43 11.57 -5.92 -6.09
C ASP A 43 10.29 -6.45 -5.42
N CYS A 44 10.15 -7.77 -5.32
CA CYS A 44 9.08 -8.42 -4.56
C CYS A 44 9.13 -8.07 -3.07
N ASP A 45 10.31 -8.09 -2.45
CA ASP A 45 10.48 -7.76 -1.04
C ASP A 45 10.16 -6.28 -0.77
N GLN A 46 10.54 -5.39 -1.70
CA GLN A 46 10.25 -3.96 -1.59
C GLN A 46 8.76 -3.67 -1.78
N HIS A 47 8.10 -4.31 -2.76
CA HIS A 47 6.65 -4.22 -2.94
C HIS A 47 5.92 -4.69 -1.66
N ARG A 48 6.29 -5.84 -1.09
CA ARG A 48 5.67 -6.35 0.14
C ARG A 48 5.79 -5.36 1.29
N ARG A 49 6.98 -4.81 1.53
CA ARG A 49 7.20 -3.82 2.59
C ARG A 49 6.34 -2.56 2.44
N ILE A 50 6.19 -2.08 1.21
CA ILE A 50 5.38 -0.88 0.93
C ILE A 50 3.90 -1.17 1.11
N PHE A 51 3.46 -2.36 0.73
CA PHE A 51 2.09 -2.80 1.00
C PHE A 51 1.83 -2.92 2.50
N GLU A 52 2.76 -3.47 3.27
CA GLU A 52 2.68 -3.54 4.74
C GLU A 52 2.63 -2.14 5.36
N GLU A 53 3.45 -1.20 4.89
CA GLU A 53 3.44 0.22 5.32
C GLU A 53 2.08 0.88 5.03
N TRP A 54 1.52 0.64 3.85
CA TRP A 54 0.19 1.12 3.47
C TRP A 54 -0.91 0.55 4.37
N MET A 55 -0.89 -0.77 4.60
CA MET A 55 -1.87 -1.45 5.46
C MET A 55 -1.78 -0.98 6.91
N ALA A 56 -0.56 -0.79 7.43
CA ALA A 56 -0.34 -0.26 8.77
C ALA A 56 -0.95 1.15 8.90
N PHE A 57 -0.72 2.03 7.91
CA PHE A 57 -1.35 3.34 7.90
C PHE A 57 -2.88 3.26 7.80
N ALA A 58 -3.42 2.43 6.90
CA ALA A 58 -4.86 2.24 6.75
C ALA A 58 -5.51 1.74 8.06
N ALA A 59 -4.83 0.89 8.84
CA ALA A 59 -5.33 0.42 10.13
C ALA A 59 -5.41 1.53 11.20
N THR A 60 -4.66 2.62 11.04
CA THR A 60 -4.78 3.81 11.92
C THR A 60 -5.98 4.69 11.57
N MET A 61 -6.58 4.48 10.41
CA MET A 61 -7.77 5.22 9.99
C MET A 61 -8.96 4.63 10.75
N HIS A 62 -9.56 5.42 11.65
CA HIS A 62 -10.71 4.98 12.45
C HIS A 62 -11.78 4.31 11.58
N LEU A 63 -12.01 3.01 11.78
CA LEU A 63 -13.29 2.42 11.45
C LEU A 63 -14.31 3.01 12.44
N PRO A 64 -15.42 3.60 11.99
CA PRO A 64 -16.54 3.84 12.89
C PRO A 64 -16.94 2.51 13.50
N GLU A 65 -17.02 2.47 14.83
CA GLU A 65 -17.50 1.31 15.58
C GLU A 65 -18.89 0.95 15.01
N PRO A 66 -19.16 -0.32 14.66
CA PRO A 66 -20.51 -0.72 14.29
C PRO A 66 -21.44 -0.34 15.45
N PRO A 67 -22.62 0.24 15.18
CA PRO A 67 -23.53 0.62 16.25
C PRO A 67 -23.82 -0.60 17.10
N ASP A 68 -23.73 -0.46 18.43
CA ASP A 68 -24.16 -1.48 19.37
C ASP A 68 -25.59 -1.89 19.00
N GLU A 69 -25.78 -3.15 18.60
CA GLU A 69 -27.12 -3.72 18.41
C GLU A 69 -27.70 -3.98 19.81
N ASP A 70 -28.58 -3.08 20.28
CA ASP A 70 -29.44 -3.24 21.47
C ASP A 70 -30.50 -4.35 21.27
#